data_AF-A0A8T3V2I0-F1
#
_entry.id   AF-A0A8T3V2I0-F1
#
_cell.length_a   1.000
_cell.length_b   1.000
_cell.length_c   1.000
_cell.angle_alpha   90.00
_cell.angle_beta   90.00
_cell.angle_gamma   90.00
#
_symmetry.space_group_name_H-M   'P 1'
#
loop_
_entity.id
_entity.type
_entity.pdbx_description
1 polymer ?
#
loop_
_entity_poly.entity_id
_entity_poly.type
_entity_poly.pdbx_seq_one_letter_code
_entity_poly.pdbx_strand_id
1 'polypeptide(L)'
;MEDAVEYYNAIAKSYEKLYRDEQIGKIKFILKQLNINKIKTVLDIGAGTGILEEFLRDKKIVAVEPSKLSEEIAKKGLKDVEIVPRRIEYIDLDERFDLVVCLTTLQDLNESNRAACIKKAFEFCKEGGTIVISVLKASRIDLSYLKPFATGEAENDIIFFFDK
;
A
#
# COMPACT_ATOMS: atom_id res chain seq x y z
N MET A 1 -4.79 -8.09 -14.29
CA MET A 1 -5.88 -8.06 -15.30
C MET A 1 -6.54 -6.68 -15.25
N GLU A 2 -7.17 -6.22 -16.32
CA GLU A 2 -8.07 -5.04 -16.26
C GLU A 2 -9.19 -5.25 -15.21
N ASP A 3 -9.53 -6.51 -14.96
CA ASP A 3 -10.62 -7.01 -14.10
C ASP A 3 -10.51 -6.67 -12.61
N ALA A 4 -9.31 -6.43 -12.06
CA ALA A 4 -9.16 -6.24 -10.60
C ALA A 4 -9.82 -4.93 -10.13
N VAL A 5 -9.67 -3.85 -10.89
CA VAL A 5 -10.31 -2.56 -10.56
C VAL A 5 -11.84 -2.69 -10.64
N GLU A 6 -12.35 -3.43 -11.63
CA GLU A 6 -13.78 -3.70 -11.75
C GLU A 6 -14.31 -4.54 -10.58
N TYR A 7 -13.56 -5.55 -10.15
CA TYR A 7 -13.88 -6.33 -8.97
C TYR A 7 -14.00 -5.45 -7.73
N TYR A 8 -12.99 -4.64 -7.43
CA TYR A 8 -13.01 -3.75 -6.26
C TYR A 8 -14.09 -2.67 -6.37
N ASN A 9 -14.38 -2.16 -7.57
CA ASN A 9 -15.52 -1.28 -7.82
C ASN A 9 -16.84 -1.95 -7.46
N ALA A 10 -17.02 -3.23 -7.83
CA ALA A 10 -18.24 -3.98 -7.57
C ALA A 10 -18.47 -4.21 -6.08
N ILE A 11 -17.40 -4.44 -5.31
CA ILE A 11 -17.48 -4.72 -3.87
C ILE A 11 -17.25 -3.50 -2.98
N ALA A 12 -17.12 -2.29 -3.54
CA ALA A 12 -16.63 -1.12 -2.81
C ALA A 12 -17.38 -0.84 -1.49
N LYS A 13 -18.72 -0.90 -1.54
CA LYS A 13 -19.58 -0.67 -0.38
C LYS A 13 -19.49 -1.75 0.70
N SER A 14 -19.04 -2.95 0.34
CA SER A 14 -18.90 -4.09 1.25
C SER A 14 -17.45 -4.42 1.59
N TYR A 15 -16.48 -3.73 1.00
CA TYR A 15 -15.06 -4.05 1.14
C TYR A 15 -14.63 -4.12 2.60
N GLU A 16 -14.92 -3.09 3.39
CA GLU A 16 -14.56 -3.09 4.81
C GLU A 16 -15.25 -4.23 5.60
N LYS A 17 -16.48 -4.59 5.25
CA LYS A 17 -17.15 -5.74 5.88
C LYS A 17 -16.41 -7.07 5.63
N LEU A 18 -15.76 -7.19 4.48
CA LEU A 18 -15.06 -8.41 4.06
C LEU A 18 -13.62 -8.44 4.56
N TYR A 19 -12.91 -7.30 4.52
CA TYR A 19 -11.45 -7.27 4.61
C TYR A 19 -10.90 -6.41 5.75
N ARG A 20 -11.72 -5.62 6.46
CA ARG A 20 -11.21 -4.62 7.42
C ARG A 20 -10.39 -5.22 8.55
N ASP A 21 -10.88 -6.30 9.16
CA ASP A 21 -10.19 -6.91 10.31
C ASP A 21 -8.85 -7.51 9.91
N GLU A 22 -8.81 -8.17 8.75
CA GLU A 22 -7.57 -8.71 8.16
C GLU A 22 -6.56 -7.58 7.87
N GLN A 23 -7.01 -6.50 7.24
CA GLN A 23 -6.14 -5.35 6.93
C GLN A 23 -5.62 -4.69 8.21
N ILE A 24 -6.45 -4.56 9.26
CA ILE A 24 -6.00 -4.04 10.56
C ILE A 24 -4.96 -4.93 11.21
N GLY A 25 -5.09 -6.26 11.12
CA GLY A 25 -4.10 -7.21 11.61
C GLY A 25 -2.73 -6.97 10.97
N LYS A 26 -2.69 -6.87 9.64
CA LYS A 26 -1.48 -6.57 8.86
C LYS A 26 -0.90 -5.21 9.19
N ILE A 27 -1.71 -4.16 9.20
CA ILE A 27 -1.28 -2.79 9.52
C ILE A 27 -0.67 -2.73 10.93
N LYS A 28 -1.34 -3.30 11.93
CA LYS A 28 -0.80 -3.33 13.31
C LYS A 28 0.51 -4.10 13.41
N PHE A 29 0.67 -5.19 12.66
CA PHE A 29 1.93 -5.92 12.61
C PHE A 29 3.05 -5.05 12.03
N ILE A 30 2.82 -4.42 10.88
CA ILE A 30 3.77 -3.55 10.18
C ILE A 30 4.19 -2.39 11.07
N LEU A 31 3.22 -1.66 11.61
CA LEU A 31 3.44 -0.46 12.41
C LEU A 31 4.26 -0.73 13.67
N LYS A 32 4.20 -1.94 14.24
CA LYS A 32 5.05 -2.34 15.38
C LYS A 32 6.52 -2.52 15.02
N GLN A 33 6.84 -2.76 13.76
CA GLN A 33 8.22 -2.92 13.28
C GLN A 33 8.87 -1.59 12.87
N LEU A 34 8.06 -0.53 12.73
CA LEU A 34 8.52 0.76 12.23
C LEU A 34 8.69 1.78 13.36
N ASN A 35 9.67 2.66 13.24
CA ASN A 35 9.76 3.85 14.09
C ASN A 35 8.89 4.98 13.51
N ILE A 36 7.57 4.88 13.73
CA ILE A 36 6.55 5.80 13.16
C ILE A 36 6.81 7.28 13.52
N ASN A 37 7.48 7.56 14.63
CA ASN A 37 7.84 8.93 15.01
C ASN A 37 8.82 9.60 14.04
N LYS A 38 9.62 8.81 13.30
CA LYS A 38 10.53 9.34 12.27
C LYS A 38 9.87 9.50 10.91
N ILE A 39 8.71 8.88 10.70
CA ILE A 39 7.96 8.94 9.44
C ILE A 39 7.12 10.21 9.45
N LYS A 40 7.24 11.01 8.39
CA LYS A 40 6.46 12.24 8.17
C LYS A 40 5.66 12.18 6.88
N THR A 41 6.24 11.63 5.81
CA THR A 41 5.59 11.50 4.49
C THR A 41 5.44 10.04 4.09
N VAL A 42 4.22 9.67 3.66
CA VAL A 42 3.84 8.31 3.32
C VAL A 42 3.24 8.26 1.92
N LEU A 43 3.64 7.26 1.12
CA LEU A 43 2.94 6.87 -0.10
C LEU A 43 2.29 5.51 0.13
N ASP A 44 0.97 5.42 -0.03
CA ASP A 44 0.24 4.15 0.01
C ASP A 44 -0.22 3.76 -1.41
N ILE A 45 0.23 2.61 -1.88
CA ILE A 45 -0.02 2.09 -3.23
C ILE A 45 -1.08 0.98 -3.17
N GLY A 46 -2.25 1.25 -3.73
CA GLY A 46 -3.44 0.42 -3.55
C GLY A 46 -4.08 0.65 -2.19
N ALA A 47 -4.27 1.93 -1.82
CA ALA A 47 -4.74 2.35 -0.50
C ALA A 47 -6.15 1.83 -0.13
N GLY A 48 -6.90 1.33 -1.12
CA GLY A 48 -8.22 0.75 -0.91
C GLY A 48 -9.18 1.76 -0.26
N THR A 49 -9.76 1.38 0.87
CA THR A 49 -10.73 2.24 1.59
C THR A 49 -10.09 3.24 2.54
N GLY A 50 -8.76 3.22 2.70
CA GLY A 50 -8.06 4.18 3.53
C GLY A 50 -7.85 3.70 4.98
N ILE A 51 -7.78 2.38 5.20
CA ILE A 51 -7.65 1.82 6.55
C ILE A 51 -6.29 2.18 7.14
N LEU A 52 -5.21 2.17 6.36
CA LEU A 52 -3.87 2.54 6.83
C LEU A 52 -3.81 4.01 7.29
N GLU A 53 -4.44 4.89 6.52
CA GLU A 53 -4.52 6.33 6.76
C GLU A 53 -5.20 6.63 8.09
N GLU A 54 -6.17 5.81 8.53
CA GLU A 54 -6.76 5.93 9.86
C GLU A 54 -5.77 5.72 11.01
N PHE A 55 -4.68 4.99 10.79
CA PHE A 55 -3.62 4.77 11.79
C PHE A 55 -2.49 5.81 11.69
N LEU A 56 -2.41 6.54 10.59
CA LEU A 56 -1.33 7.49 10.27
C LEU A 56 -1.86 8.93 10.14
N ARG A 57 -2.91 9.28 10.89
CA ARG A 57 -3.65 10.56 10.78
C ARG A 57 -2.82 11.83 11.03
N ASP A 58 -1.64 11.68 11.63
CA ASP A 58 -0.69 12.77 11.90
C ASP A 58 0.38 12.92 10.81
N LYS A 59 0.31 12.12 9.74
CA LYS A 59 1.28 12.09 8.64
C LYS A 59 0.71 12.77 7.41
N LYS A 60 1.61 13.25 6.54
CA LYS A 60 1.27 13.64 5.18
C LYS A 60 1.25 12.39 4.30
N ILE A 61 0.11 12.08 3.70
CA ILE A 61 -0.08 10.83 2.95
C ILE A 61 -0.50 11.14 1.51
N VAL A 62 0.10 10.44 0.56
CA VAL A 62 -0.41 10.30 -0.81
C VAL A 62 -0.96 8.88 -0.95
N ALA A 63 -2.26 8.77 -1.15
CA ALA A 63 -2.98 7.50 -1.27
C ALA A 63 -3.34 7.25 -2.75
N VAL A 64 -2.68 6.29 -3.37
CA VAL A 64 -2.88 5.91 -4.78
C VAL A 64 -3.86 4.74 -4.85
N GLU A 65 -5.06 4.97 -5.38
CA GLU A 65 -6.10 3.94 -5.45
C GLU A 65 -6.97 4.13 -6.72
N PRO A 66 -6.82 3.29 -7.76
CA PRO A 66 -7.53 3.47 -9.03
C PRO A 66 -9.03 3.10 -8.99
N SER A 67 -9.50 2.38 -7.97
CA SER A 67 -10.90 1.97 -7.84
C SER A 67 -11.75 3.00 -7.08
N LYS A 68 -13.06 2.76 -7.06
CA LYS A 68 -14.06 3.51 -6.28
C LYS A 68 -13.88 3.37 -4.77
N LEU A 69 -13.00 2.48 -4.30
CA LEU A 69 -12.62 2.41 -2.88
C LEU A 69 -12.02 3.74 -2.40
N SER A 70 -11.34 4.47 -3.29
CA SER A 70 -10.78 5.81 -3.02
C SER A 70 -11.83 6.81 -2.52
N GLU A 71 -13.09 6.67 -2.92
CA GLU A 71 -14.19 7.51 -2.43
C GLU A 71 -14.45 7.32 -0.93
N GLU A 72 -14.16 6.13 -0.38
CA GLU A 72 -14.29 5.87 1.05
C GLU A 72 -13.20 6.59 1.86
N ILE A 73 -11.99 6.75 1.29
CA ILE A 73 -10.91 7.54 1.90
C ILE A 73 -11.38 8.99 2.12
N ALA A 74 -11.98 9.59 1.09
CA ALA A 74 -12.48 10.96 1.15
C ALA A 74 -13.58 11.13 2.21
N LYS A 75 -14.46 10.14 2.37
CA LYS A 75 -15.56 10.16 3.35
C LYS A 75 -15.08 10.11 4.80
N LYS A 76 -13.87 9.59 5.06
CA LYS A 76 -13.30 9.52 6.42
C LYS A 76 -12.90 10.89 6.98
N GLY A 77 -12.80 11.93 6.14
CA GLY A 77 -12.47 13.29 6.58
C GLY A 77 -11.07 13.40 7.20
N LEU A 78 -10.14 12.57 6.71
CA LEU A 78 -8.75 12.58 7.18
C LEU A 78 -8.05 13.86 6.72
N LYS A 79 -7.21 14.42 7.61
CA LYS A 79 -6.39 15.58 7.29
C LYS A 79 -5.11 15.13 6.60
N ASP A 80 -4.58 15.97 5.72
CA ASP A 80 -3.28 15.77 5.06
C ASP A 80 -3.14 14.45 4.27
N VAL A 81 -4.25 13.95 3.73
CA VAL A 81 -4.30 12.83 2.77
C VAL A 81 -4.66 13.36 1.39
N GLU A 82 -3.73 13.26 0.44
CA GLU A 82 -3.97 13.47 -0.98
C GLU A 82 -4.37 12.14 -1.64
N ILE A 83 -5.55 12.10 -2.23
CA ILE A 83 -6.06 10.89 -2.91
C ILE A 83 -5.78 11.03 -4.40
N VAL A 84 -5.05 10.05 -4.96
CA VAL A 84 -4.71 9.98 -6.38
C VAL A 84 -5.46 8.80 -7.00
N PRO A 85 -6.62 9.03 -7.66
CA PRO A 85 -7.48 7.98 -8.19
C PRO A 85 -6.96 7.45 -9.54
N ARG A 86 -5.72 6.94 -9.54
CA ARG A 86 -5.01 6.47 -10.73
C ARG A 86 -4.15 5.26 -10.38
N ARG A 87 -3.68 4.57 -11.41
CA ARG A 87 -2.74 3.46 -11.25
C ARG A 87 -1.30 4.00 -11.12
N ILE A 88 -0.50 3.41 -10.25
CA ILE A 88 0.86 3.87 -9.92
C ILE A 88 1.81 3.89 -11.13
N GLU A 89 1.60 2.98 -12.08
CA GLU A 89 2.40 2.84 -13.30
C GLU A 89 2.30 4.09 -14.21
N TYR A 90 1.24 4.89 -14.06
CA TYR A 90 0.94 6.07 -14.87
C TYR A 90 1.07 7.39 -14.11
N ILE A 91 1.64 7.36 -12.90
CA ILE A 91 1.83 8.54 -12.07
C ILE A 91 3.33 8.87 -12.00
N ASP A 92 3.64 10.15 -12.06
CA ASP A 92 4.92 10.69 -11.61
C ASP A 92 4.66 11.66 -10.46
N LEU A 93 5.47 11.55 -9.41
CA LEU A 93 5.37 12.37 -8.21
C LEU A 93 6.70 13.09 -8.03
N ASP A 94 6.65 14.40 -7.81
CA ASP A 94 7.84 15.20 -7.51
C ASP A 94 8.38 14.89 -6.10
N GLU A 95 7.50 14.44 -5.20
CA GLU A 95 7.85 14.14 -3.81
C GLU A 95 8.46 12.75 -3.66
N ARG A 96 9.26 12.59 -2.60
CA ARG A 96 9.76 11.31 -2.11
C ARG A 96 9.27 11.10 -0.68
N PHE A 97 9.12 9.83 -0.29
CA PHE A 97 8.43 9.46 0.95
C PHE A 97 9.37 8.79 1.95
N ASP A 98 9.17 9.07 3.24
CA ASP A 98 9.90 8.39 4.32
C ASP A 98 9.48 6.91 4.41
N LEU A 99 8.21 6.64 4.08
CA LEU A 99 7.62 5.32 4.04
C LEU A 99 6.83 5.14 2.74
N VAL A 100 7.08 4.05 2.02
CA VAL A 100 6.25 3.60 0.89
C VAL A 100 5.60 2.28 1.27
N VAL A 101 4.29 2.17 1.13
CA VAL A 101 3.51 0.98 1.48
C VAL A 101 2.77 0.45 0.25
N CYS A 102 2.71 -0.87 0.11
CA CYS A 102 1.94 -1.56 -0.92
C CYS A 102 1.38 -2.86 -0.33
N LEU A 103 0.17 -2.81 0.22
CA LEU A 103 -0.42 -3.93 0.95
C LEU A 103 -1.38 -4.71 0.06
N THR A 104 -1.08 -5.99 -0.19
CA THR A 104 -2.01 -6.91 -0.86
C THR A 104 -2.46 -6.35 -2.23
N THR A 105 -1.56 -5.67 -2.96
CA THR A 105 -1.87 -5.06 -4.26
C THR A 105 -1.22 -5.83 -5.42
N LEU A 106 -0.01 -6.36 -5.23
CA LEU A 106 0.81 -6.87 -6.34
C LEU A 106 0.22 -8.09 -7.05
N GLN A 107 -0.56 -8.93 -6.36
CA GLN A 107 -1.17 -10.12 -6.97
C GLN A 107 -2.27 -9.79 -7.98
N ASP A 108 -2.86 -8.59 -7.89
CA ASP A 108 -3.91 -8.14 -8.80
C ASP A 108 -3.35 -7.54 -10.11
N LEU A 109 -2.04 -7.29 -10.12
CA LEU A 109 -1.30 -6.77 -11.26
C LEU A 109 -0.80 -7.90 -12.17
N ASN A 110 -0.83 -7.66 -13.49
CA ASN A 110 -0.08 -8.50 -14.42
C ASN A 110 1.43 -8.31 -14.19
N GLU A 111 2.27 -9.17 -14.77
CA GLU A 111 3.71 -9.18 -14.53
C GLU A 111 4.39 -7.83 -14.83
N SER A 112 4.09 -7.22 -15.98
CA SER A 112 4.68 -5.94 -16.38
C SER A 112 4.29 -4.81 -15.42
N ASN A 113 3.01 -4.72 -15.07
CA ASN A 113 2.49 -3.72 -14.15
C ASN A 113 3.01 -3.94 -12.73
N ARG A 114 3.18 -5.19 -12.30
CA ARG A 114 3.78 -5.53 -11.01
C ARG A 114 5.23 -5.08 -10.94
N ALA A 115 6.02 -5.35 -11.97
CA ALA A 115 7.41 -4.89 -12.04
C ALA A 115 7.49 -3.35 -12.04
N ALA A 116 6.60 -2.67 -12.77
CA ALA A 116 6.51 -1.21 -12.77
C ALA A 116 6.11 -0.65 -11.40
N CYS A 117 5.14 -1.27 -10.73
CA CYS A 117 4.70 -0.90 -9.38
C CYS A 117 5.85 -1.02 -8.36
N ILE A 118 6.58 -2.15 -8.37
CA ILE A 118 7.74 -2.34 -7.49
C ILE A 118 8.79 -1.26 -7.79
N LYS A 119 9.14 -1.06 -9.07
CA LYS A 119 10.10 -0.03 -9.47
C LYS A 119 9.70 1.36 -8.95
N LYS A 120 8.43 1.76 -9.15
CA LYS A 120 7.89 3.04 -8.66
C LYS A 120 7.93 3.15 -7.14
N ALA A 121 7.63 2.08 -6.41
CA ALA A 121 7.72 2.07 -4.96
C ALA A 121 9.15 2.39 -4.47
N PHE A 122 10.16 1.77 -5.09
CA PHE A 122 11.56 2.10 -4.81
C PHE A 122 11.92 3.51 -5.29
N GLU A 123 11.53 3.93 -6.50
CA GLU A 123 11.81 5.28 -7.01
C GLU A 123 11.28 6.39 -6.10
N PHE A 124 10.07 6.23 -5.57
CA PHE A 124 9.41 7.21 -4.73
C PHE A 124 9.84 7.19 -3.26
N CYS A 125 10.51 6.15 -2.79
CA CYS A 125 11.09 6.17 -1.45
C CYS A 125 12.27 7.17 -1.37
N LYS A 126 12.50 7.80 -0.22
CA LYS A 126 13.73 8.57 0.06
C LYS A 126 14.90 7.64 0.34
N GLU A 127 16.12 8.12 0.12
CA GLU A 127 17.33 7.46 0.66
C GLU A 127 17.22 7.32 2.19
N GLY A 128 17.46 6.11 2.71
CA GLY A 128 17.26 5.80 4.13
C GLY A 128 15.80 5.74 4.58
N GLY A 129 14.85 5.81 3.63
CA GLY A 129 13.44 5.53 3.86
C GLY A 129 13.13 4.04 3.77
N THR A 130 11.93 3.65 4.21
CA THR A 130 11.51 2.24 4.25
C THR A 130 10.42 1.98 3.23
N ILE A 131 10.51 0.83 2.56
CA ILE A 131 9.45 0.30 1.69
C ILE A 131 8.88 -0.96 2.34
N VAL A 132 7.55 -1.04 2.44
CA VAL A 132 6.84 -2.20 2.97
C VAL A 132 5.89 -2.74 1.92
N ILE A 133 6.07 -3.99 1.52
CA ILE A 133 5.22 -4.65 0.54
C ILE A 133 4.66 -5.93 1.16
N SER A 134 3.34 -6.12 1.07
CA SER A 134 2.71 -7.40 1.41
C SER A 134 2.11 -8.08 0.17
N VAL A 135 2.17 -9.40 0.14
CA VAL A 135 1.59 -10.23 -0.92
C VAL A 135 0.89 -11.44 -0.31
N LEU A 136 -0.23 -11.84 -0.90
CA LEU A 136 -0.94 -13.05 -0.49
C LEU A 136 -0.02 -14.27 -0.64
N LYS A 137 0.05 -15.12 0.39
CA LYS A 137 0.75 -16.42 0.35
C LYS A 137 0.31 -17.28 -0.85
N ALA A 138 -0.98 -17.23 -1.18
CA ALA A 138 -1.55 -17.96 -2.31
C ALA A 138 -1.08 -17.46 -3.69
N SER A 139 -0.60 -16.21 -3.79
CA SER A 139 -0.15 -15.61 -5.06
C SER A 139 1.16 -16.18 -5.57
N ARG A 140 1.95 -16.83 -4.70
CA ARG A 140 3.31 -17.33 -4.99
C ARG A 140 4.29 -16.24 -5.46
N ILE A 141 3.98 -14.97 -5.21
CA ILE A 141 4.93 -13.88 -5.43
C ILE A 141 5.98 -13.93 -4.32
N ASP A 142 7.24 -14.02 -4.70
CA ASP A 142 8.38 -13.96 -3.78
C ASP A 142 9.25 -12.75 -4.13
N LEU A 143 9.45 -11.86 -3.16
CA LEU A 143 10.27 -10.65 -3.30
C LEU A 143 11.64 -10.80 -2.63
N SER A 144 12.02 -11.99 -2.17
CA SER A 144 13.30 -12.23 -1.49
C SER A 144 14.52 -11.91 -2.37
N TYR A 145 14.37 -11.96 -3.69
CA TYR A 145 15.43 -11.57 -4.64
C TYR A 145 15.80 -10.07 -4.56
N LEU A 146 14.90 -9.24 -4.03
CA LEU A 146 15.16 -7.81 -3.76
C LEU A 146 15.88 -7.58 -2.42
N LYS A 147 16.28 -8.65 -1.71
CA LYS A 147 17.05 -8.62 -0.46
C LYS A 147 16.41 -7.73 0.62
N PRO A 148 15.17 -8.07 1.06
CA PRO A 148 14.55 -7.38 2.19
C PRO A 148 15.47 -7.45 3.42
N PHE A 149 15.54 -6.39 4.22
CA PHE A 149 16.27 -6.44 5.50
C PHE A 149 15.52 -7.22 6.57
N ALA A 150 14.19 -7.30 6.43
CA ALA A 150 13.33 -8.10 7.30
C ALA A 150 12.12 -8.63 6.53
N THR A 151 11.60 -9.76 6.99
CA THR A 151 10.32 -10.31 6.53
C THR A 151 9.44 -10.63 7.73
N GLY A 152 8.15 -10.74 7.49
CA GLY A 152 7.16 -11.14 8.49
C GLY A 152 5.95 -11.78 7.85
N GLU A 153 5.08 -12.34 8.68
CA GLU A 153 3.81 -12.89 8.25
C GLU A 153 2.71 -12.33 9.14
N ALA A 154 1.63 -11.89 8.52
CA ALA A 154 0.41 -11.50 9.21
C ALA A 154 -0.78 -11.88 8.35
N GLU A 155 -1.79 -12.50 8.97
CA GLU A 155 -2.94 -13.06 8.26
C GLU A 155 -2.50 -13.99 7.11
N ASN A 156 -3.02 -13.75 5.91
CA ASN A 156 -2.73 -14.50 4.70
C ASN A 156 -1.57 -13.93 3.88
N ASP A 157 -0.84 -12.94 4.39
CA ASP A 157 0.22 -12.24 3.66
C ASP A 157 1.62 -12.60 4.18
N ILE A 158 2.58 -12.59 3.24
CA ILE A 158 4.00 -12.42 3.54
C ILE A 158 4.30 -10.93 3.38
N ILE A 159 5.01 -10.37 4.34
CA ILE A 159 5.38 -8.95 4.40
C ILE A 159 6.88 -8.83 4.26
N PHE A 160 7.31 -7.94 3.38
CA PHE A 160 8.70 -7.66 3.07
C PHE A 160 9.03 -6.21 3.43
N PHE A 161 10.14 -6.00 4.13
CA PHE A 161 10.64 -4.69 4.50
C PHE A 161 11.98 -4.44 3.81
N PHE A 162 12.08 -3.30 3.11
CA PHE A 162 13.27 -2.89 2.37
C PHE A 162 13.71 -1.51 2.83
N ASP A 163 15.02 -1.30 2.86
CA ASP A 163 15.61 0.02 2.96
C ASP A 163 15.95 0.49 1.55
N LYS A 164 15.85 1.79 1.32
CA LYS A 164 16.39 2.42 0.12
C LYS A 164 17.77 3.02 0.37
#